data_AF-A0A9X7XZE3-F1
#
_entry.id   AF-A0A9X7XZE3-F1
#
_cell.length_a   1.000
_cell.length_b   1.000
_cell.length_c   1.000
_cell.angle_alpha   90.00
_cell.angle_beta   90.00
_cell.angle_gamma   90.00
#
_symmetry.space_group_name_H-M   'P 1'
#
loop_
_entity.id
_entity.type
_entity.pdbx_description
1 polymer ?
#
loop_
_entity_poly.entity_id
_entity_poly.type
_entity_poly.pdbx_seq_one_letter_code
_entity_poly.pdbx_strand_id
1 'polypeptide(L)'
;MPTIHLSLPESLYEELKRKAEELGVQITDLVKFYIRQGLEERDKEDREEKDDKYEKLEESVAYLEAKVAQLDALVEELVQRLLEKESEEEEVEVISKDEKS
;
A
#
# COMPACT_ATOMS: atom_id res chain seq x y z
N MET A 1 12.98 18.43 36.44
CA MET A 1 11.78 17.90 35.73
C MET A 1 10.99 19.09 35.21
N PRO A 2 10.56 19.09 33.94
CA PRO A 2 9.57 20.05 33.48
C PRO A 2 8.26 19.83 34.22
N THR A 3 7.60 20.92 34.61
CA THR A 3 6.26 20.88 35.21
C THR A 3 5.23 21.12 34.11
N ILE A 4 4.19 20.29 34.08
CA ILE A 4 3.08 20.43 33.15
C ILE A 4 1.83 20.73 33.96
N HIS A 5 1.10 21.77 33.57
CA HIS A 5 -0.21 22.09 34.13
C HIS A 5 -1.28 21.57 33.17
N LEU A 6 -2.14 20.68 33.67
CA LEU A 6 -3.25 20.10 32.91
C LEU A 6 -4.56 20.71 33.37
N SER A 7 -5.34 21.24 32.44
CA SER A 7 -6.71 21.68 32.69
C SER A 7 -7.66 20.53 32.35
N LEU A 8 -8.20 19.88 33.37
CA LEU A 8 -9.10 18.73 33.22
C LEU A 8 -10.49 19.09 33.76
N PRO A 9 -11.58 18.59 33.16
CA PRO A 9 -12.90 18.64 33.78
C PRO A 9 -12.89 17.95 35.15
N GLU A 10 -13.65 18.48 36.11
CA GLU A 10 -13.73 17.94 37.47
C GLU A 10 -14.11 16.46 37.49
N SER A 11 -15.05 16.05 36.64
CA SER A 11 -15.47 14.65 36.50
C SER A 11 -14.33 13.72 36.10
N LEU A 12 -13.46 14.16 35.20
CA LEU A 12 -12.33 13.37 34.71
C LEU A 12 -11.21 13.28 35.76
N TYR A 13 -10.97 14.37 36.48
CA TYR A 13 -10.02 14.38 37.59
C TYR A 13 -10.44 13.42 38.71
N GLU A 14 -11.72 13.44 39.10
CA GLU A 14 -12.26 12.53 40.12
C GLU A 14 -12.16 11.08 39.67
N GLU A 15 -12.41 10.78 38.40
CA GLU A 15 -12.26 9.42 37.88
C GLU A 15 -10.79 8.95 37.90
N LEU A 16 -9.86 9.81 37.48
CA LEU A 16 -8.41 9.53 37.54
C LEU A 16 -7.94 9.30 38.97
N LYS A 17 -8.44 10.10 39.91
CA LYS A 17 -8.12 9.98 41.32
C LYS A 17 -8.64 8.66 41.90
N ARG A 18 -9.90 8.31 41.61
CA ARG A 18 -10.51 7.05 42.05
C ARG A 18 -9.75 5.84 41.52
N LYS A 19 -9.41 5.83 40.23
CA LYS A 19 -8.59 4.76 39.62
C LYS A 19 -7.19 4.67 40.24
N ALA A 20 -6.56 5.81 40.54
CA ALA A 20 -5.25 5.82 41.18
C ALA A 20 -5.32 5.23 42.60
N GLU A 21 -6.36 5.57 43.36
CA GLU A 21 -6.62 5.01 44.70
C GLU A 21 -6.90 3.50 44.65
N GLU A 22 -7.71 3.03 43.72
CA GLU A 22 -8.01 1.60 43.51
C GLU A 22 -6.75 0.78 43.18
N LEU A 23 -5.84 1.36 42.39
CA LEU A 23 -4.58 0.73 42.00
C LEU A 23 -3.46 0.93 43.04
N GLY A 24 -3.69 1.75 44.07
CA GLY A 24 -2.67 2.08 45.08
C GLY A 24 -1.48 2.88 44.53
N VAL A 25 -1.68 3.65 43.45
CA VAL A 25 -0.63 4.43 42.78
C VAL A 25 -0.89 5.94 42.90
N GLN A 26 0.14 6.77 42.70
CA GLN A 26 -0.08 8.21 42.60
C GLN A 26 -0.77 8.56 41.29
N ILE A 27 -1.73 9.49 41.35
CA ILE A 27 -2.43 10.02 40.18
C ILE A 27 -1.47 10.53 39.09
N THR A 28 -0.33 11.12 39.49
CA THR A 28 0.72 11.57 38.57
C THR A 28 1.31 10.43 37.75
N ASP A 29 1.51 9.26 38.35
CA ASP A 29 2.10 8.12 37.65
C ASP A 29 1.08 7.43 36.77
N LEU A 30 -0.18 7.40 37.18
CA LEU A 30 -1.29 6.96 36.33
C LEU A 30 -1.45 7.87 35.09
N VAL A 31 -1.36 9.18 35.25
CA VAL A 31 -1.41 10.14 34.13
C VAL A 31 -0.22 9.95 33.19
N LYS A 32 0.99 9.78 33.71
CA LYS A 32 2.18 9.46 32.88
C LYS A 32 1.99 8.16 32.10
N PHE A 33 1.42 7.14 32.74
CA PHE A 33 1.15 5.86 32.12
C PHE A 33 0.19 6.00 30.93
N TYR A 34 -0.94 6.69 31.12
CA TYR A 34 -1.89 6.91 30.02
C TYR A 34 -1.31 7.76 28.89
N ILE A 35 -0.54 8.80 29.21
CA ILE A 35 0.15 9.60 28.18
C ILE A 35 1.11 8.72 27.38
N ARG A 36 1.90 7.89 28.06
CA ARG A 36 2.85 6.99 27.40
C ARG A 36 2.14 5.96 26.54
N GLN A 37 1.09 5.32 27.06
CA GLN A 37 0.28 4.36 26.31
C GLN A 37 -0.32 4.99 25.05
N GLY A 38 -0.91 6.19 25.17
CA GLY A 38 -1.50 6.87 24.01
C GLY A 38 -0.48 7.30 22.96
N LEU A 39 0.78 7.58 23.35
CA LEU A 39 1.87 7.83 22.40
C LEU A 39 2.34 6.54 21.73
N GLU A 40 2.52 5.46 22.49
CA GLU A 40 2.93 4.15 21.97
C GLU A 40 1.87 3.52 21.05
N GLU A 41 0.57 3.73 21.31
CA GLU A 41 -0.53 3.27 20.45
C GLU A 41 -0.60 4.05 19.14
N ARG A 42 -0.43 5.38 19.16
CA ARG A 42 -0.30 6.18 17.92
C ARG A 42 0.89 5.74 17.07
N ASP A 43 2.04 5.51 17.68
CA ASP A 43 3.24 5.06 16.98
C ASP A 43 3.10 3.64 16.39
N LYS A 44 2.14 2.84 16.89
CA LYS A 44 1.79 1.52 16.34
C LYS A 44 0.75 1.61 15.23
N GLU A 45 -0.32 2.38 15.40
CA GLU A 45 -1.29 2.65 14.35
C GLU A 45 -0.62 3.26 13.10
N ASP A 46 0.29 4.23 13.30
CA ASP A 46 1.05 4.85 12.21
C ASP A 46 2.05 3.89 11.51
N ARG A 47 2.42 2.77 12.16
CA ARG A 47 3.29 1.74 11.58
C ARG A 47 2.48 0.64 10.90
N GLU A 48 1.46 0.12 11.56
CA GLU A 48 0.58 -0.91 11.02
C GLU A 48 -0.16 -0.40 9.78
N GLU A 49 -0.68 0.82 9.75
CA GLU A 49 -1.29 1.38 8.53
C GLU A 49 -0.30 1.58 7.37
N LYS A 50 0.98 1.84 7.67
CA LYS A 50 2.01 2.01 6.64
C LYS A 50 2.43 0.69 6.04
N ASP A 51 2.63 -0.33 6.86
CA ASP A 51 3.03 -1.67 6.41
C ASP A 51 1.92 -2.31 5.56
N ASP A 52 0.65 -2.22 6.00
CA ASP A 52 -0.50 -2.76 5.28
C ASP A 52 -0.71 -2.10 3.89
N LYS A 53 -0.43 -0.79 3.81
CA LYS A 53 -0.55 -0.02 2.57
C LYS A 53 0.62 -0.31 1.63
N TYR A 54 1.82 -0.53 2.16
CA TYR A 54 2.98 -0.90 1.37
C TYR A 54 2.82 -2.29 0.77
N GLU A 55 2.35 -3.27 1.56
CA GLU A 55 2.12 -4.65 1.11
C GLU A 55 1.07 -4.72 0.00
N LYS A 56 -0.04 -3.98 0.15
CA LYS A 56 -1.06 -3.83 -0.92
C LYS A 56 -0.51 -3.15 -2.18
N LEU A 57 0.42 -2.19 -2.01
CA LEU A 57 1.09 -1.56 -3.15
C LEU A 57 2.00 -2.53 -3.87
N GLU A 58 2.81 -3.31 -3.14
CA GLU A 58 3.70 -4.32 -3.71
C GLU A 58 2.92 -5.40 -4.48
N GLU A 59 1.81 -5.89 -3.91
CA GLU A 59 0.91 -6.83 -4.60
C GLU A 59 0.34 -6.23 -5.89
N SER A 60 -0.08 -4.95 -5.82
CA SER A 60 -0.61 -4.23 -6.99
C SER A 60 0.44 -4.05 -8.08
N VAL A 61 1.69 -3.76 -7.70
CA VAL A 61 2.82 -3.62 -8.65
C VAL A 61 3.12 -4.96 -9.31
N ALA A 62 3.23 -6.04 -8.54
CA ALA A 62 3.49 -7.38 -9.08
C ALA A 62 2.38 -7.82 -10.06
N TYR A 63 1.11 -7.52 -9.75
CA TYR A 63 -0.01 -7.78 -10.66
C TYR A 63 0.11 -7.00 -11.97
N LEU A 64 0.46 -5.72 -11.89
CA LEU A 64 0.63 -4.86 -13.06
C LEU A 64 1.80 -5.31 -13.93
N GLU A 65 2.93 -5.68 -13.32
CA GLU A 65 4.09 -6.23 -14.03
C GLU A 65 3.73 -7.50 -14.80
N ALA A 66 2.98 -8.42 -14.17
CA ALA A 66 2.49 -9.62 -14.84
C ALA A 66 1.54 -9.30 -16.01
N LYS A 67 0.69 -8.27 -15.86
CA LYS A 67 -0.21 -7.82 -16.94
C LYS A 67 0.55 -7.19 -18.11
N VAL A 68 1.58 -6.42 -17.83
CA VAL A 68 2.46 -5.84 -18.87
C VAL A 68 3.18 -6.95 -19.63
N ALA A 69 3.76 -7.94 -18.94
CA ALA A 69 4.41 -9.07 -19.59
C ALA A 69 3.44 -9.88 -20.49
N GLN A 70 2.18 -10.05 -20.06
CA GLN A 70 1.15 -10.67 -20.90
C GLN A 70 0.81 -9.85 -22.14
N LEU A 71 0.76 -8.52 -22.01
CA LEU A 71 0.51 -7.63 -23.14
C LEU A 71 1.68 -7.64 -24.12
N ASP A 72 2.91 -7.61 -23.63
CA ASP A 72 4.12 -7.64 -24.47
C ASP A 72 4.15 -8.92 -25.32
N ALA A 73 3.87 -10.08 -24.73
CA ALA A 73 3.80 -11.35 -25.45
C ALA A 73 2.71 -11.35 -26.53
N LEU A 74 1.54 -10.76 -26.25
CA LEU A 74 0.44 -10.67 -27.20
C LEU A 74 0.78 -9.71 -28.36
N VAL A 75 1.48 -8.61 -28.07
CA VAL A 75 1.95 -7.67 -29.09
C VAL A 75 3.00 -8.34 -29.98
N GLU A 76 3.96 -9.08 -29.42
CA GLU A 76 4.93 -9.84 -30.21
C GLU A 76 4.23 -10.84 -31.15
N GLU A 77 3.27 -11.60 -30.65
CA GLU A 77 2.51 -12.56 -31.46
C GLU A 77 1.75 -11.87 -32.61
N LEU A 78 1.11 -10.72 -32.33
CA LEU A 78 0.39 -9.96 -33.34
C LEU A 78 1.32 -9.37 -34.40
N VAL A 79 2.48 -8.84 -33.99
CA VAL A 79 3.50 -8.32 -34.90
C VAL A 79 4.02 -9.43 -35.80
N GLN A 80 4.31 -10.61 -35.23
CA GLN A 80 4.80 -11.75 -35.99
C GLN A 80 3.78 -12.21 -37.04
N ARG A 81 2.49 -12.30 -36.68
CA ARG A 81 1.42 -12.65 -37.62
C ARG A 81 1.21 -11.62 -38.73
N LEU A 82 1.42 -10.34 -38.45
CA LEU A 82 1.35 -9.29 -39.47
C LEU A 82 2.49 -9.43 -40.47
N LEU A 83 3.72 -9.65 -39.99
CA LEU A 83 4.89 -9.87 -40.86
C LEU A 83 4.74 -11.13 -41.72
N GLU A 84 4.23 -12.22 -41.15
CA GLU A 84 3.94 -13.45 -41.90
C GLU A 84 2.94 -13.20 -43.03
N LYS A 85 1.86 -12.44 -42.75
CA LYS A 85 0.88 -12.07 -43.78
C LYS A 85 1.43 -11.15 -44.87
N GLU A 86 2.21 -10.13 -44.51
CA GLU A 86 2.83 -9.25 -45.50
C GLU A 86 3.78 -10.05 -46.42
N SER A 87 4.49 -11.04 -45.86
CA SER A 87 5.37 -11.93 -46.64
C SER A 87 4.60 -12.81 -47.62
N GLU A 88 3.46 -13.37 -47.19
CA GLU A 88 2.58 -14.17 -48.06
C GLU A 88 1.97 -13.31 -49.19
N GLU A 89 1.59 -12.06 -48.91
CA GLU A 89 1.05 -11.14 -49.91
C GLU A 89 2.11 -10.74 -50.97
N GLU A 90 3.37 -10.51 -50.56
CA GLU A 90 4.46 -10.23 -51.49
C GLU A 90 4.78 -11.42 -52.42
N GLU A 91 4.80 -12.66 -51.93
CA GLU A 91 5.04 -13.85 -52.77
C GLU A 91 3.96 -14.04 -53.83
N VAL A 92 2.69 -13.77 -53.51
CA VAL A 92 1.57 -13.90 -54.45
C VAL A 92 1.64 -12.85 -55.56
N GLU A 93 2.09 -11.62 -55.25
CA GLU A 93 2.28 -10.58 -56.28
C GLU A 93 3.39 -10.93 -57.29
N VAL A 94 4.50 -11.53 -56.85
CA VAL A 94 5.61 -11.91 -57.72
C VAL A 94 5.17 -12.99 -58.71
N ILE A 95 4.52 -14.05 -58.23
CA ILE A 95 4.03 -15.15 -59.08
C ILE A 95 3.04 -14.63 -60.13
N SER A 96 2.15 -13.71 -59.75
CA SER A 96 1.15 -13.15 -60.66
C SER A 96 1.73 -12.26 -61.78
N LYS A 97 2.92 -11.68 -61.57
CA LYS A 97 3.65 -10.91 -62.59
C LYS A 97 4.42 -11.81 -63.55
N ASP A 98 5.02 -12.89 -63.05
CA ASP A 98 5.75 -13.86 -63.88
C ASP A 98 4.83 -14.67 -64.82
N GLU A 99 3.58 -14.95 -64.43
CA GLU A 99 2.61 -15.65 -65.30
C GLU A 99 2.04 -14.80 -66.45
N LYS A 100 2.27 -13.48 -66.45
CA LYS A 100 1.75 -12.55 -67.46
C LYS A 100 2.79 -12.05 -68.47
N SER A 101 4.04 -12.52 -68.39
CA SER A 101 5.16 -12.03 -69.20
C SER A 101 5.62 -12.98 -70.29
#